data_AF-A0A6N7YYX3-F1
#
_entry.id   AF-A0A6N7YYX3-F1
#
_cell.length_a   1.000
_cell.length_b   1.000
_cell.length_c   1.000
_cell.angle_alpha   90.00
_cell.angle_beta   90.00
_cell.angle_gamma   90.00
#
_symmetry.space_group_name_H-M   'P 1'
#
loop_
_entity.id
_entity.type
_entity.pdbx_description
1 polymer ?
#
loop_
_entity_poly.entity_id
_entity_poly.type
_entity_poly.pdbx_seq_one_letter_code
_entity_poly.pdbx_strand_id
1 'polypeptide(L)'
;MSAPAAPVAVPLWTRGDLNAFFGFFINMLVNVLVLTGLAIAVVGIPAGDVTGVILPALGIQLLLGNVFYFTLARRLAQKEGRTDVTAMPYGPSVPHMFIVTLVIMLPIAIQTKDPIQAWSAGIAWAFIIGVIILIGAFVGPAIRRFTPGPPCSACSPASR
;
A
#
# COMPACT_ATOMS: atom_id res chain seq x y z
N MET A 1 23.82 -24.12 -23.86
CA MET A 1 22.38 -23.83 -24.05
C MET A 1 21.66 -24.35 -22.81
N SER A 2 21.32 -23.47 -21.87
CA SER A 2 20.65 -23.86 -20.62
C SER A 2 19.18 -24.16 -20.93
N ALA A 3 18.68 -25.30 -20.44
CA ALA A 3 17.29 -25.74 -20.63
C ALA A 3 16.30 -24.68 -20.10
N PRO A 4 15.12 -24.50 -20.74
CA PRO A 4 14.08 -23.64 -20.20
C PRO A 4 13.63 -24.20 -18.84
N ALA A 5 13.71 -23.38 -17.79
CA ALA A 5 13.24 -23.74 -16.46
C ALA A 5 11.75 -24.15 -16.54
N ALA A 6 11.42 -25.33 -15.98
CA ALA A 6 10.06 -25.83 -15.97
C ALA A 6 9.11 -24.83 -15.29
N PRO A 7 7.88 -24.61 -15.81
CA PRO A 7 6.95 -23.68 -15.22
C PRO A 7 6.60 -24.11 -13.80
N VAL A 8 7.00 -23.29 -12.82
CA VAL A 8 6.69 -23.53 -11.41
C VAL A 8 5.19 -23.37 -11.19
N ALA A 9 4.52 -24.47 -10.82
CA ALA A 9 3.11 -24.48 -10.48
C ALA A 9 2.92 -23.88 -9.07
N VAL A 10 2.79 -22.56 -9.00
CA VAL A 10 2.39 -21.87 -7.77
C VAL A 10 0.91 -22.19 -7.46
N PRO A 11 0.59 -22.77 -6.28
CA PRO A 11 -0.79 -23.02 -5.90
C PRO A 11 -1.55 -21.70 -5.79
N LEU A 12 -2.77 -21.66 -6.33
CA LEU A 12 -3.64 -20.47 -6.31
C LEU A 12 -4.21 -20.16 -4.92
N TRP A 13 -4.22 -21.15 -4.03
CA TRP A 13 -4.89 -21.07 -2.73
C TRP A 13 -4.28 -22.07 -1.75
N THR A 14 -3.89 -21.58 -0.58
CA THR A 14 -3.41 -22.36 0.56
C THR A 14 -4.28 -22.07 1.77
N ARG A 15 -4.41 -23.02 2.70
CA ARG A 15 -5.20 -22.83 3.94
C ARG A 15 -4.73 -21.62 4.78
N GLY A 16 -3.46 -21.23 4.66
CA GLY A 16 -2.92 -20.04 5.30
C GLY A 16 -3.46 -18.71 4.75
N ASP A 17 -3.94 -18.69 3.51
CA ASP A 17 -4.44 -17.46 2.86
C ASP A 17 -5.72 -16.96 3.52
N LEU A 18 -6.53 -17.86 4.09
CA LEU A 18 -7.74 -17.49 4.81
C LEU A 18 -7.42 -16.80 6.15
N ASN A 19 -6.40 -17.29 6.86
CA ASN A 19 -5.93 -16.63 8.09
C ASN A 19 -5.30 -15.26 7.79
N ALA A 20 -4.49 -15.18 6.73
CA ALA A 20 -3.91 -13.92 6.26
C ALA A 20 -4.99 -12.92 5.80
N PHE A 21 -6.02 -13.39 5.10
CA PHE A 21 -7.15 -12.58 4.67
C PHE A 21 -7.87 -11.96 5.86
N PHE A 22 -8.29 -12.74 6.87
CA PHE A 22 -9.01 -12.18 8.01
C PHE A 22 -8.15 -11.24 8.87
N GLY A 23 -6.87 -11.59 9.10
CA GLY A 23 -5.95 -10.72 9.83
C GLY A 23 -5.75 -9.37 9.14
N PHE A 24 -5.57 -9.39 7.81
CA PHE A 24 -5.39 -8.17 7.04
C PHE A 24 -6.70 -7.39 6.87
N PHE A 25 -7.82 -8.09 6.65
CA PHE A 25 -9.13 -7.48 6.47
C PHE A 25 -9.53 -6.64 7.68
N ILE A 26 -9.39 -7.18 8.90
CA ILE A 26 -9.69 -6.42 10.12
C ILE A 26 -8.76 -5.22 10.27
N ASN A 27 -7.46 -5.39 10.02
CA ASN A 27 -6.50 -4.29 10.05
C ASN A 27 -6.89 -3.17 9.06
N MET A 28 -7.32 -3.53 7.86
CA MET A 28 -7.77 -2.55 6.86
C MET A 28 -9.08 -1.88 7.25
N LEU A 29 -10.05 -2.62 7.78
CA LEU A 29 -11.30 -2.03 8.27
C LEU A 29 -11.02 -0.99 9.36
N VAL A 30 -10.15 -1.31 10.33
CA VAL A 30 -9.77 -0.36 11.39
C VAL A 30 -9.09 0.87 10.79
N ASN A 31 -8.17 0.70 9.84
CA ASN A 31 -7.48 1.84 9.21
C ASN A 31 -8.45 2.74 8.44
N VAL A 32 -9.42 2.17 7.72
CA VAL A 32 -10.45 2.92 7.00
C VAL A 32 -11.38 3.65 7.98
N LEU A 33 -11.77 3.01 9.08
CA LEU A 33 -12.56 3.66 10.14
C LEU A 33 -11.82 4.82 10.78
N VAL A 34 -10.53 4.67 11.08
CA VAL A 34 -9.73 5.76 11.64
C VAL A 34 -9.55 6.88 10.61
N LEU A 35 -9.29 6.58 9.34
CA LEU A 35 -9.17 7.60 8.30
C LEU A 35 -10.46 8.40 8.13
N THR A 36 -11.61 7.72 8.05
CA THR A 36 -12.91 8.38 7.93
C THR A 36 -13.26 9.19 9.18
N GLY A 37 -12.94 8.68 10.36
CA GLY A 37 -13.05 9.42 11.62
C GLY A 37 -12.20 10.68 11.64
N LEU A 38 -10.94 10.61 11.20
CA LEU A 38 -10.06 11.78 11.09
C LEU A 38 -10.55 12.77 10.03
N ALA A 39 -11.04 12.31 8.88
CA ALA A 39 -11.58 13.18 7.84
C ALA A 39 -12.81 13.98 8.32
N ILE A 40 -13.70 13.35 9.07
CA ILE A 40 -14.91 14.01 9.60
C ILE A 40 -14.56 14.89 10.81
N ALA A 41 -13.87 14.34 11.81
CA ALA A 41 -13.65 15.02 13.08
C ALA A 41 -12.53 16.08 13.04
N VAL A 42 -11.51 15.88 12.20
CA VAL A 42 -10.35 16.78 12.15
C VAL A 42 -10.41 17.74 10.97
N VAL A 43 -10.76 17.25 9.77
CA VAL A 43 -10.82 18.09 8.57
C VAL A 43 -12.19 18.77 8.41
N GLY A 44 -13.25 18.24 9.04
CA GLY A 44 -14.59 18.80 8.97
C GLY A 44 -15.31 18.51 7.65
N ILE A 45 -14.90 17.47 6.92
CA ILE A 45 -15.56 17.07 5.68
C ILE A 45 -16.93 16.47 6.02
N PRO A 46 -18.02 16.88 5.34
CA PRO A 46 -19.34 16.32 5.58
C PRO A 46 -19.34 14.80 5.34
N ALA A 47 -19.96 14.05 6.26
CA ALA A 47 -19.96 12.59 6.26
C ALA A 47 -20.56 11.97 4.99
N GLY A 48 -21.45 12.69 4.30
CA GLY A 48 -22.02 12.26 3.01
C GLY A 48 -20.96 12.11 1.92
N ASP A 49 -20.02 13.05 1.82
CA ASP A 49 -18.95 13.00 0.81
C ASP A 49 -17.90 11.92 1.17
N VAL A 50 -17.63 11.75 2.47
CA VAL A 50 -16.69 10.73 2.96
C VAL A 50 -17.20 9.31 2.67
N THR A 51 -18.47 9.05 2.98
CA THR A 51 -19.08 7.74 2.77
C THR A 51 -19.43 7.48 1.30
N GLY A 52 -19.81 8.52 0.55
CA GLY A 52 -20.20 8.42 -0.85
C GLY A 52 -19.04 8.38 -1.85
N VAL A 53 -17.90 9.01 -1.54
CA VAL A 53 -16.77 9.12 -2.48
C VAL A 53 -15.52 8.43 -1.94
N ILE A 54 -15.12 8.72 -0.71
CA ILE A 54 -13.83 8.26 -0.16
C ILE A 54 -13.88 6.76 0.15
N LEU A 55 -14.93 6.31 0.83
CA LEU A 55 -15.10 4.90 1.21
C LEU A 55 -15.14 3.93 0.00
N PRO A 56 -15.95 4.18 -1.05
CA PRO A 56 -15.94 3.32 -2.23
C PRO A 56 -14.62 3.43 -3.02
N ALA A 57 -14.01 4.62 -3.11
CA ALA A 57 -12.72 4.78 -3.77
C ALA A 57 -11.63 3.94 -3.10
N LEU A 58 -11.57 3.93 -1.77
CA LEU A 58 -10.65 3.09 -1.00
C LEU A 58 -10.89 1.60 -1.24
N GLY A 59 -12.15 1.16 -1.25
CA GLY A 59 -12.51 -0.23 -1.56
C GLY A 59 -11.99 -0.67 -2.94
N ILE A 60 -12.22 0.15 -3.97
CA ILE A 60 -11.74 -0.11 -5.33
C ILE A 60 -10.21 -0.13 -5.39
N GLN A 61 -9.55 0.83 -4.73
CA GLN A 61 -8.08 0.88 -4.65
C GLN A 61 -7.50 -0.38 -4.01
N LEU A 62 -8.10 -0.87 -2.92
CA LEU A 62 -7.69 -2.10 -2.24
C LEU A 62 -7.83 -3.31 -3.16
N LEU A 63 -8.94 -3.44 -3.88
CA LEU A 63 -9.14 -4.53 -4.82
C LEU A 63 -8.11 -4.50 -5.96
N LEU A 64 -7.94 -3.34 -6.61
CA LEU A 64 -6.99 -3.17 -7.70
C LEU A 64 -5.55 -3.42 -7.25
N GLY A 65 -5.17 -2.87 -6.09
CA GLY A 65 -3.83 -3.06 -5.51
C GLY A 65 -3.52 -4.53 -5.25
N ASN A 66 -4.43 -5.26 -4.59
CA ASN A 66 -4.21 -6.68 -4.29
C ASN A 66 -4.14 -7.55 -5.55
N VAL A 67 -4.97 -7.29 -6.57
CA VAL A 67 -4.88 -7.98 -7.87
C VAL A 67 -3.54 -7.69 -8.55
N PHE A 68 -3.09 -6.43 -8.54
CA PHE A 68 -1.81 -6.06 -9.12
C PHE A 68 -0.63 -6.75 -8.42
N TYR A 69 -0.56 -6.70 -7.08
CA TYR A 69 0.48 -7.38 -6.31
C TYR A 69 0.44 -8.90 -6.50
N PHE A 70 -0.74 -9.51 -6.61
CA PHE A 70 -0.87 -10.93 -6.93
C PHE A 70 -0.25 -11.28 -8.29
N THR A 71 -0.48 -10.46 -9.33
CA THR A 71 0.15 -10.70 -10.64
C THR A 71 1.66 -10.51 -10.62
N LEU A 72 2.17 -9.54 -9.85
CA LEU A 72 3.61 -9.34 -9.68
C LEU A 72 4.27 -10.49 -8.91
N ALA A 73 3.64 -10.99 -7.84
CA ALA A 73 4.12 -12.14 -7.10
C ALA A 73 4.23 -13.38 -7.99
N ARG A 74 3.24 -13.62 -8.87
CA ARG A 74 3.29 -14.74 -9.82
C ARG A 74 4.38 -14.57 -10.88
N ARG A 75 4.55 -13.36 -11.42
CA ARG A 75 5.63 -13.06 -12.37
C ARG A 75 7.01 -13.24 -11.71
N LEU A 76 7.15 -12.87 -10.44
CA LEU A 76 8.40 -13.05 -9.68
C LEU A 76 8.67 -14.53 -9.38
N ALA A 77 7.66 -15.29 -8.95
CA ALA A 77 7.76 -16.74 -8.73
C ALA A 77 8.21 -17.48 -10.00
N GLN A 78 7.67 -17.10 -11.17
CA GLN A 78 8.08 -17.65 -12.46
C GLN A 78 9.51 -17.25 -12.85
N LYS A 79 9.94 -16.03 -12.52
CA LYS A 79 11.30 -15.54 -12.83
C LYS A 79 12.37 -16.17 -11.94
N GLU A 80 12.08 -16.38 -10.67
CA GLU A 80 13.03 -16.96 -9.70
C GLU A 80 12.94 -18.48 -9.59
N GLY A 81 11.93 -19.10 -10.18
CA GLY A 81 11.73 -20.55 -10.09
C GLY A 81 11.40 -21.03 -8.67
N ARG A 82 10.83 -20.15 -7.84
CA ARG A 82 10.57 -20.37 -6.41
C ARG A 82 9.07 -20.42 -6.09
N THR A 83 8.67 -21.30 -5.18
CA THR A 83 7.27 -21.49 -4.73
C THR A 83 6.93 -20.75 -3.44
N ASP A 84 7.90 -20.11 -2.79
CA ASP A 84 7.74 -19.42 -1.49
C ASP A 84 7.49 -17.90 -1.62
N VAL A 85 7.16 -17.44 -2.82
CA VAL A 85 6.83 -16.02 -3.06
C VAL A 85 5.40 -15.74 -2.59
N THR A 86 5.28 -14.90 -1.57
CA THR A 86 3.98 -14.46 -1.02
C THR A 86 3.71 -13.03 -1.42
N ALA A 87 2.50 -12.74 -1.94
CA ALA A 87 2.08 -11.38 -2.20
C ALA A 87 1.83 -10.66 -0.85
N MET A 88 2.52 -9.55 -0.62
CA MET A 88 2.22 -8.70 0.53
C MET A 88 0.92 -7.94 0.23
N PRO A 89 -0.10 -8.03 1.09
CA PRO A 89 -1.36 -7.38 0.85
C PRO A 89 -1.20 -5.85 0.93
N TYR A 90 -1.86 -5.14 0.01
CA TYR A 90 -1.75 -3.68 -0.10
C TYR A 90 -2.69 -2.99 0.89
N GLY A 91 -2.18 -2.03 1.66
CA GLY A 91 -2.97 -1.30 2.64
C GLY A 91 -2.40 0.08 2.98
N PRO A 92 -3.28 1.06 3.30
CA PRO A 92 -2.83 2.36 3.80
C PRO A 92 -2.05 2.20 5.11
N SER A 93 -0.90 2.84 5.15
CA SER A 93 -0.03 2.89 6.34
C SER A 93 -0.60 3.88 7.35
N VAL A 94 -0.83 3.41 8.58
CA VAL A 94 -1.33 4.20 9.71
C VAL A 94 -0.51 5.49 9.95
N PRO A 95 0.83 5.46 10.07
CA PRO A 95 1.58 6.70 10.26
C PRO A 95 1.45 7.67 9.08
N HIS A 96 1.32 7.15 7.85
CA HIS A 96 1.17 8.01 6.68
C HIS A 96 -0.18 8.74 6.69
N MET A 97 -1.30 8.07 6.98
CA MET A 97 -2.61 8.72 7.06
C MET A 97 -2.68 9.80 8.15
N PHE A 98 -1.98 9.61 9.29
CA PHE A 98 -1.89 10.64 10.32
C PHE A 98 -1.10 11.86 9.84
N ILE A 99 0.03 11.66 9.16
CA ILE A 99 0.81 12.78 8.61
C ILE A 99 -0.02 13.56 7.60
N VAL A 100 -0.68 12.89 6.65
CA VAL A 100 -1.49 13.59 5.64
C VAL A 100 -2.65 14.35 6.29
N THR A 101 -3.36 13.72 7.22
CA THR A 101 -4.56 14.36 7.79
C THR A 101 -4.21 15.48 8.76
N LEU A 102 -3.24 15.27 9.65
CA LEU A 102 -2.90 16.22 10.73
C LEU A 102 -1.89 17.27 10.30
N VAL A 103 -0.92 16.93 9.46
CA VAL A 103 0.18 17.86 9.11
C VAL A 103 -0.14 18.63 7.83
N ILE A 104 -0.93 18.06 6.91
CA ILE A 104 -1.18 18.67 5.61
C ILE A 104 -2.59 19.22 5.52
N MET A 105 -3.60 18.38 5.76
CA MET A 105 -4.99 18.79 5.57
C MET A 105 -5.50 19.72 6.69
N LEU A 106 -5.17 19.43 7.94
CA LEU A 106 -5.59 20.22 9.10
C LEU A 106 -5.17 21.70 9.05
N PRO A 107 -3.89 22.08 8.83
CA PRO A 107 -3.53 23.50 8.80
C PRO A 107 -4.20 24.26 7.65
N ILE A 108 -4.47 23.59 6.53
CA ILE A 108 -5.17 24.17 5.37
C ILE A 108 -6.65 24.34 5.71
N ALA A 109 -7.27 23.35 6.35
CA ALA A 109 -8.66 23.44 6.80
C ALA A 109 -8.87 24.61 7.79
N ILE A 110 -7.92 24.84 8.70
CA ILE A 110 -8.00 25.94 9.67
C ILE A 110 -7.80 27.31 9.00
N GLN A 111 -6.84 27.41 8.07
CA GLN A 111 -6.52 28.68 7.39
C GLN A 111 -7.62 29.10 6.41
N THR A 112 -8.10 28.16 5.61
CA THR A 112 -9.06 28.44 4.54
C THR A 112 -10.51 28.38 5.04
N LYS A 113 -10.79 27.59 6.10
CA LYS A 113 -12.15 27.25 6.57
C LYS A 113 -13.03 26.52 5.54
N ASP A 114 -12.48 26.15 4.39
CA ASP A 114 -13.16 25.36 3.36
C ASP A 114 -12.66 23.91 3.38
N PRO A 115 -13.51 22.93 3.74
CA PRO A 115 -13.12 21.51 3.79
C PRO A 115 -12.79 20.93 2.41
N ILE A 116 -13.38 21.48 1.34
CA ILE A 116 -13.12 21.05 -0.06
C ILE A 116 -11.68 21.41 -0.47
N GLN A 117 -11.17 22.56 -0.06
CA GLN A 117 -9.79 22.94 -0.36
C GLN A 117 -8.79 22.04 0.39
N ALA A 118 -9.07 21.72 1.66
CA ALA A 118 -8.26 20.76 2.42
C ALA A 118 -8.25 19.37 1.77
N TRP A 119 -9.40 18.91 1.25
CA TRP A 119 -9.49 17.67 0.48
C TRP A 119 -8.64 17.71 -0.80
N SER A 120 -8.73 18.78 -1.57
CA SER A 120 -7.93 18.96 -2.80
C SER A 120 -6.42 18.96 -2.52
N ALA A 121 -5.99 19.56 -1.41
CA ALA A 121 -4.59 19.54 -0.98
C ALA A 121 -4.13 18.13 -0.59
N GLY A 122 -4.99 17.34 0.06
CA GLY A 122 -4.71 15.92 0.34
C GLY A 122 -4.51 15.10 -0.93
N ILE A 123 -5.32 15.31 -1.97
CA ILE A 123 -5.16 14.65 -3.27
C ILE A 123 -3.88 15.12 -3.96
N ALA A 124 -3.57 16.42 -3.94
CA ALA A 124 -2.35 16.96 -4.51
C ALA A 124 -1.11 16.36 -3.85
N TRP A 125 -1.14 16.19 -2.52
CA TRP A 125 -0.07 15.51 -1.79
C TRP A 125 0.09 14.04 -2.18
N ALA A 126 -1.03 13.31 -2.30
CA ALA A 126 -1.01 11.91 -2.75
C ALA A 126 -0.39 11.78 -4.16
N PHE A 127 -0.67 12.74 -5.05
CA PHE A 127 -0.06 12.81 -6.37
C PHE A 127 1.46 13.06 -6.30
N ILE A 128 1.90 14.02 -5.49
CA ILE A 128 3.33 14.31 -5.28
C ILE A 128 4.08 13.06 -4.77
N ILE A 129 3.51 12.37 -3.77
CA ILE A 129 4.09 11.11 -3.27
C ILE A 129 4.15 10.05 -4.37
N GLY A 130 3.10 9.91 -5.18
CA GLY A 130 3.09 8.99 -6.31
C GLY A 130 4.25 9.24 -7.27
N VAL A 131 4.51 10.52 -7.60
CA VAL A 131 5.65 10.92 -8.44
C VAL A 131 6.98 10.60 -7.78
N ILE A 132 7.13 10.90 -6.48
CA ILE A 132 8.35 10.60 -5.72
C ILE A 132 8.63 9.09 -5.70
N ILE A 133 7.61 8.26 -5.48
CA ILE A 133 7.74 6.79 -5.48
C ILE A 133 8.11 6.29 -6.88
N LEU A 134 7.52 6.85 -7.94
CA LEU A 134 7.83 6.46 -9.31
C LEU A 134 9.30 6.75 -9.64
N ILE A 135 9.80 7.94 -9.29
CA ILE A 135 11.22 8.28 -9.43
C ILE A 135 12.08 7.35 -8.55
N GLY A 136 11.67 7.14 -7.30
CA GLY A 136 12.34 6.26 -6.35
C GLY A 136 12.43 4.80 -6.82
N ALA A 137 11.48 4.31 -7.61
CA ALA A 137 11.53 2.96 -8.18
C ALA A 137 12.66 2.78 -9.19
N PHE A 138 13.07 3.84 -9.90
CA PHE A 138 14.22 3.81 -10.82
C PHE A 138 15.55 3.97 -10.11
N VAL A 139 15.61 4.81 -9.07
CA VAL A 139 16.84 5.09 -8.32
C VAL A 139 17.09 4.04 -7.22
N GLY A 140 16.05 3.39 -6.72
CA GLY A 140 16.09 2.41 -5.63
C GLY A 140 17.05 1.23 -5.87
N PRO A 141 17.05 0.58 -7.05
CA PRO A 141 18.01 -0.47 -7.38
C PRO A 141 19.46 0.02 -7.37
N ALA A 142 19.72 1.27 -7.76
CA ALA A 142 21.05 1.86 -7.74
C ALA A 142 21.51 2.16 -6.29
N ILE A 143 20.62 2.71 -5.45
CA ILE A 143 20.93 2.99 -4.03
C ILE A 143 21.17 1.69 -3.24
N ARG A 144 20.39 0.63 -3.51
CA ARG A 144 20.57 -0.70 -2.90
C ARG A 144 21.96 -1.29 -3.13
N ARG A 145 22.70 -0.86 -4.15
CA ARG A 145 24.06 -1.31 -4.45
C ARG A 145 25.12 -0.61 -3.58
N PHE A 146 24.81 0.58 -3.04
CA PHE A 146 25.72 1.40 -2.25
C PHE A 146 25.43 1.36 -0.75
N THR A 147 24.23 0.94 -0.34
CA THR A 147 23.93 0.75 1.08
C THR A 147 24.51 -0.58 1.59
N PRO A 148 25.49 -0.59 2.51
CA PRO A 148 25.88 -1.81 3.20
C PRO A 148 24.65 -2.33 3.96
N GLY A 149 24.30 -3.61 3.75
CA GLY A 149 23.06 -4.18 4.25
C GLY A 149 22.89 -3.98 5.78
N PRO A 150 21.66 -3.78 6.28
CA PRO A 150 21.42 -3.71 7.72
C PRO A 150 21.91 -5.01 8.41
N PRO A 151 22.42 -4.94 9.65
CA PRO A 151 22.82 -6.11 10.42
C PRO A 151 21.57 -6.84 10.92
N CYS A 152 20.92 -7.61 10.05
CA CYS A 152 19.81 -8.47 10.43
C CYS A 152 19.85 -9.78 9.64
N SER A 153 20.06 -10.86 10.38
CA SER A 153 20.00 -12.28 10.02
C SER A 153 18.68 -12.75 9.39
N ALA A 154 17.70 -11.86 9.18
CA ALA A 154 16.47 -12.12 8.44
C ALA A 154 16.62 -12.01 6.91
N CYS A 155 17.72 -11.41 6.43
CA CYS A 155 18.11 -11.40 5.02
C CYS A 155 19.14 -12.50 4.73
N SER A 156 18.85 -13.73 5.13
CA SER A 156 19.54 -14.88 4.56
C SER A 156 18.79 -15.30 3.29
N PRO A 157 19.37 -15.18 2.07
CA PRO A 157 18.91 -15.95 0.94
C PRO A 157 19.41 -17.39 1.13
N ALA A 158 18.91 -18.11 2.13
CA ALA A 158 19.29 -19.50 2.36
C ALA A 158 18.18 -20.27 3.10
N SER A 159 17.07 -20.49 2.40
CA SER A 159 16.40 -21.79 2.48
C SER A 159 16.74 -22.56 1.20
N ARG A 160 18.02 -22.97 1.11
CA ARG A 160 18.64 -23.85 0.09
C ARG A 160 18.72 -23.33 -1.35
#